data_AF-A0A8E0WUK7-F1
#
_entry.id   AF-A0A8E0WUK7-F1
#
_cell.length_a   1.000
_cell.length_b   1.000
_cell.length_c   1.000
_cell.angle_alpha   90.00
_cell.angle_beta   90.00
_cell.angle_gamma   90.00
#
_symmetry.space_group_name_H-M   'P 1'
#
loop_
_entity.id
_entity.type
_entity.pdbx_description
1 polymer ?
#
loop_
_entity_poly.entity_id
_entity_poly.type
_entity_poly.pdbx_seq_one_letter_code
_entity_poly.pdbx_strand_id
1 'polypeptide(L)'
;MLMPMLEAARQLSVTIPTVARLARLGWFAVESKPTAYSTVQTLRRTEIEAFRKRFVSAKELARLLPEAALIISVHGYLRKAGVTPAIAGGRRLQPLYDREIAERTIRDLLLIPTTARYRRYTVAEPELDHQAKQERLATGWFTSEEV
;
A
#
# COMPACT_ATOMS: atom_id res chain seq x y z
N MET A 1 28.82 -1.14 -0.19
CA MET A 1 28.60 -0.33 -1.41
C MET A 1 27.54 0.72 -1.11
N LEU A 2 27.74 1.95 -1.59
CA LEU A 2 26.82 3.08 -1.42
C LEU A 2 25.98 3.29 -2.68
N MET A 3 24.81 3.91 -2.53
CA MET A 3 23.82 4.11 -3.58
C MET A 3 23.31 5.56 -3.60
N PRO A 4 23.25 6.25 -4.75
CA PRO A 4 22.69 7.59 -4.83
C PRO A 4 21.23 7.65 -4.39
N MET A 5 20.80 8.77 -3.77
CA MET A 5 19.42 8.94 -3.31
C MET A 5 18.35 8.74 -4.40
N LEU A 6 18.64 9.18 -5.63
CA LEU A 6 17.73 8.98 -6.77
C LEU A 6 17.51 7.50 -7.05
N GLU A 7 18.58 6.71 -6.97
CA GLU A 7 18.51 5.26 -7.20
C GLU A 7 17.80 4.55 -6.05
N ALA A 8 18.07 4.95 -4.80
CA ALA A 8 17.33 4.48 -3.64
C ALA A 8 15.82 4.78 -3.74
N ALA A 9 15.44 5.98 -4.21
CA ALA A 9 14.05 6.36 -4.42
C ALA A 9 13.36 5.45 -5.46
N ARG A 10 14.06 5.14 -6.55
CA ARG A 10 13.57 4.21 -7.58
C ARG A 10 13.36 2.80 -7.01
N GLN A 11 14.33 2.28 -6.26
CA GLN A 11 14.24 0.93 -5.68
C GLN A 11 13.11 0.79 -4.67
N LEU A 12 12.91 1.81 -3.83
CA LEU A 12 11.82 1.84 -2.84
C LEU A 12 10.46 2.22 -3.48
N SER A 13 10.43 2.54 -4.77
CA SER A 13 9.26 3.07 -5.48
C SER A 13 8.65 4.32 -4.81
N VAL A 14 9.49 5.17 -4.21
CA VAL A 14 9.08 6.42 -3.53
C VAL A 14 9.68 7.67 -4.18
N THR A 15 9.31 8.84 -3.67
CA THR A 15 9.87 10.13 -4.10
C THR A 15 11.18 10.44 -3.37
N ILE A 16 12.08 11.20 -4.01
CA ILE A 16 13.35 11.64 -3.37
C ILE A 16 13.12 12.38 -2.03
N PRO A 17 12.12 13.28 -1.89
CA PRO A 17 11.81 13.87 -0.60
C PRO A 17 11.45 12.85 0.49
N THR A 18 10.82 11.73 0.12
CA THR A 18 10.52 10.64 1.05
C THR A 18 11.81 9.98 1.53
N VAL A 19 12.73 9.65 0.62
CA VAL A 19 14.05 9.10 0.97
C VAL A 19 14.83 10.06 1.87
N ALA A 20 14.84 11.35 1.55
CA ALA A 20 15.51 12.37 2.36
C ALA A 20 14.93 12.47 3.77
N ARG A 21 13.61 12.32 3.93
CA ARG A 21 12.98 12.27 5.26
C ARG A 21 13.40 11.00 6.01
N LEU A 22 13.41 9.84 5.37
CA LEU A 22 13.80 8.57 6.01
C LEU A 22 15.25 8.63 6.51
N ALA A 23 16.14 9.18 5.70
CA ALA A 23 17.51 9.46 6.10
C ALA A 23 17.61 10.38 7.33
N ARG A 24 16.86 11.50 7.34
CA ARG A 24 16.82 12.42 8.50
C ARG A 24 16.26 11.78 9.77
N LEU A 25 15.36 10.81 9.63
CA LEU A 25 14.81 10.03 10.74
C LEU A 25 15.75 8.91 11.21
N GLY A 26 16.94 8.78 10.62
CA GLY A 26 17.94 7.80 11.04
C GLY A 26 17.74 6.40 10.45
N TRP A 27 16.86 6.21 9.46
CA TRP A 27 16.70 4.91 8.80
C TRP A 27 17.90 4.51 7.93
N PHE A 28 18.65 5.51 7.43
CA PHE A 28 19.78 5.31 6.54
C PHE A 28 20.94 6.21 6.91
N ALA A 29 22.17 5.69 6.86
CA ALA A 29 23.38 6.50 6.89
C ALA A 29 23.52 7.28 5.57
N VAL A 30 23.82 8.57 5.68
CA VAL A 30 24.01 9.45 4.52
C VAL A 30 25.47 9.85 4.40
N GLU A 31 26.05 9.56 3.24
CA GLU A 31 27.37 10.05 2.87
C GLU A 31 27.27 11.02 1.70
N SER A 32 27.94 12.16 1.84
CA SER A 32 27.97 13.21 0.85
C SER A 32 29.29 13.16 0.08
N LYS A 33 29.24 13.15 -1.24
CA LYS A 33 30.44 13.17 -2.09
C LYS A 33 30.39 14.33 -3.08
N PRO A 34 31.44 15.17 -3.15
CA PRO A 34 31.53 16.21 -4.17
C PRO A 34 31.72 15.56 -5.54
N THR A 35 31.07 16.13 -6.55
CA THR A 35 31.25 15.81 -7.97
C THR A 35 31.51 17.10 -8.75
N ALA A 36 31.96 16.99 -10.00
CA ALA A 36 32.29 18.15 -10.83
C ALA A 36 31.14 19.17 -10.99
N TYR A 37 29.88 18.73 -10.86
CA TYR A 37 28.70 19.57 -11.12
C TYR A 37 27.78 19.74 -9.90
N SER A 38 27.96 18.95 -8.83
CA SER A 38 27.08 19.01 -7.65
C SER A 38 27.62 18.18 -6.47
N THR A 39 26.93 18.24 -5.34
CA THR A 39 27.12 17.30 -4.23
C THR A 39 26.10 16.16 -4.32
N VAL A 40 26.57 14.91 -4.34
CA VAL A 40 25.69 13.73 -4.38
C VAL A 40 25.60 13.10 -3.00
N GLN A 41 24.38 12.93 -2.51
CA GLN A 41 24.09 12.16 -1.30
C GLN A 41 23.87 10.69 -1.64
N THR A 42 24.53 9.83 -0.88
CA THR A 42 24.52 8.38 -1.06
C THR A 42 24.15 7.66 0.24
N LEU A 43 23.52 6.50 0.12
CA LEU A 43 22.97 5.69 1.20
C LEU A 43 23.57 4.29 1.16
N ARG A 44 23.65 3.61 2.30
CA ARG A 44 24.15 2.22 2.33
C ARG A 44 23.13 1.29 1.69
N ARG A 45 23.59 0.52 0.69
CA ARG A 45 22.74 -0.40 -0.05
C ARG A 45 22.07 -1.46 0.83
N THR A 46 22.80 -1.98 1.82
CA THR A 46 22.30 -2.99 2.76
C THR A 46 21.13 -2.48 3.60
N GLU A 47 21.16 -1.21 4.01
CA GLU A 47 20.07 -0.60 4.79
C GLU A 47 18.83 -0.40 3.91
N ILE A 48 19.01 0.02 2.66
CA ILE A 48 17.91 0.14 1.68
C ILE A 48 17.27 -1.23 1.41
N GLU A 49 18.07 -2.27 1.22
CA GLU A 49 17.57 -3.64 0.99
C GLU A 49 16.82 -4.18 2.21
N ALA A 50 17.35 -3.98 3.42
CA ALA A 50 16.68 -4.36 4.66
C ALA A 50 15.37 -3.58 4.88
N PHE A 51 15.38 -2.28 4.61
CA PHE A 51 14.20 -1.43 4.70
C PHE A 51 13.11 -1.88 3.73
N ARG A 52 13.49 -2.18 2.48
CA ARG A 52 12.56 -2.70 1.47
C ARG A 52 11.94 -4.01 1.91
N LYS A 53 12.67 -4.91 2.56
CA LYS A 53 12.11 -6.18 3.07
C LYS A 53 11.00 -5.95 4.11
N ARG A 54 11.07 -4.87 4.89
CA ARG A 54 10.11 -4.57 5.96
C ARG A 54 8.96 -3.68 5.50
N PHE A 55 9.23 -2.73 4.62
CA PHE A 55 8.26 -1.71 4.23
C PHE A 55 7.99 -1.70 2.73
N VAL A 56 6.74 -1.37 2.39
CA VAL A 56 6.28 -1.30 1.00
C VAL A 56 5.50 -0.01 0.75
N SER A 57 5.65 0.54 -0.45
CA SER A 57 4.88 1.72 -0.88
C SER A 57 3.60 1.29 -1.60
N ALA A 58 2.56 2.14 -1.55
CA ALA A 58 1.35 1.92 -2.33
C ALA A 58 1.61 1.81 -3.84
N LYS A 59 2.71 2.42 -4.33
CA LYS A 59 3.15 2.29 -5.73
C LYS A 59 3.69 0.91 -6.06
N GLU A 60 4.45 0.31 -5.15
CA GLU A 60 4.95 -1.05 -5.32
C GLU A 60 3.78 -2.05 -5.25
N LEU A 61 2.88 -1.89 -4.26
CA LEU A 61 1.67 -2.71 -4.15
C LEU A 61 0.76 -2.61 -5.38
N ALA A 62 0.60 -1.42 -5.95
CA ALA A 62 -0.17 -1.21 -7.18
C ALA A 62 0.37 -1.99 -8.39
N ARG A 63 1.67 -2.30 -8.42
CA ARG A 63 2.29 -3.11 -9.48
C ARG A 63 2.15 -4.60 -9.26
N LEU A 64 1.89 -5.05 -8.03
CA LEU A 64 1.65 -6.46 -7.72
C LEU A 64 0.26 -6.92 -8.17
N LEU A 65 -0.65 -5.98 -8.40
CA LEU A 65 -1.99 -6.30 -8.87
C LEU A 65 -1.97 -6.66 -10.36
N PRO A 66 -2.77 -7.65 -10.80
CA PRO A 66 -2.79 -8.12 -12.20
C PRO A 66 -3.10 -7.03 -13.23
N GLU A 67 -3.75 -5.97 -12.79
CA GLU A 67 -4.16 -4.86 -13.62
C GLU A 67 -3.66 -3.53 -13.07
N ALA A 68 -3.35 -2.58 -13.96
CA ALA A 68 -2.78 -1.28 -13.61
C ALA A 68 -3.64 -0.55 -12.57
N ALA A 69 -3.20 -0.63 -11.32
CA ALA A 69 -3.86 -0.04 -10.18
C ALA A 69 -3.45 1.41 -10.00
N LEU A 70 -4.43 2.27 -9.69
CA LEU A 70 -4.10 3.59 -9.18
C LEU A 70 -3.58 3.49 -7.76
N ILE A 71 -2.44 4.15 -7.49
CA ILE A 71 -1.80 4.25 -6.17
C ILE A 71 -2.81 4.73 -5.11
N ILE A 72 -3.67 5.69 -5.49
CA ILE A 72 -4.70 6.26 -4.60
C ILE A 72 -5.73 5.20 -4.21
N SER A 73 -6.14 4.34 -5.15
CA SER A 73 -7.10 3.27 -4.89
C SER A 73 -6.54 2.22 -3.93
N VAL A 74 -5.27 1.84 -4.08
CA VAL A 74 -4.59 0.91 -3.16
C VAL A 74 -4.46 1.52 -1.76
N HIS A 75 -4.04 2.78 -1.66
CA HIS A 75 -3.95 3.50 -0.39
C HIS A 75 -5.31 3.58 0.31
N GLY A 76 -6.37 3.91 -0.44
CA GLY A 76 -7.73 3.99 0.07
C GLY A 76 -8.26 2.64 0.56
N TYR A 77 -7.94 1.55 -0.15
CA TYR A 77 -8.33 0.20 0.24
C TYR A 77 -7.67 -0.23 1.56
N LEU A 78 -6.35 -0.10 1.66
CA LEU A 78 -5.61 -0.42 2.89
C LEU A 78 -6.19 0.31 4.11
N ARG A 79 -6.54 1.59 3.94
CA ARG A 79 -7.17 2.38 5.01
C ARG A 79 -8.54 1.84 5.40
N LYS A 80 -9.39 1.45 4.43
CA LYS A 80 -10.71 0.85 4.70
C LYS A 80 -10.59 -0.51 5.39
N ALA A 81 -9.56 -1.27 5.07
CA ALA A 81 -9.23 -2.55 5.72
C ALA A 81 -8.58 -2.38 7.11
N GLY A 82 -8.48 -1.14 7.63
CA GLY A 82 -7.89 -0.87 8.95
C GLY A 82 -6.37 -0.90 9.00
N VAL A 83 -5.69 -1.02 7.85
CA VAL A 83 -4.22 -1.04 7.78
C VAL A 83 -3.68 0.39 7.87
N THR A 84 -3.04 0.72 8.99
CA THR A 84 -2.39 2.01 9.21
C THR A 84 -0.97 2.04 8.62
N PRO A 85 -0.54 3.14 7.98
CA PRO A 85 0.85 3.28 7.55
C PRO A 85 1.80 3.20 8.75
N ALA A 86 2.86 2.39 8.64
CA ALA A 86 3.93 2.35 9.63
C ALA A 86 4.75 3.64 9.63
N ILE A 87 4.85 4.29 8.46
CA ILE A 87 5.44 5.62 8.32
C ILE A 87 4.42 6.52 7.63
N ALA A 88 3.95 7.53 8.36
CA ALA A 88 2.96 8.46 7.89
C ALA A 88 3.46 9.27 6.68
N GLY A 89 2.62 9.32 5.64
CA GLY A 89 2.80 10.18 4.50
C GLY A 89 2.47 11.65 4.79
N GLY A 90 2.40 12.45 3.73
CA GLY A 90 2.01 13.86 3.77
C GLY A 90 1.83 14.40 2.35
N ARG A 91 1.66 15.72 2.18
CA ARG A 91 1.38 16.33 0.86
C ARG A 91 2.38 15.94 -0.24
N ARG A 92 3.66 15.74 0.10
CA ARG A 92 4.74 15.36 -0.85
C ARG A 92 5.42 14.03 -0.50
N LEU A 93 4.93 13.36 0.55
CA LEU A 93 5.58 12.21 1.17
C LEU A 93 4.66 11.02 1.06
N GLN A 94 5.17 9.95 0.48
CA GLN A 94 4.37 8.75 0.31
C GLN A 94 4.31 7.99 1.65
N PRO A 95 3.13 7.53 2.06
CA PRO A 95 3.01 6.63 3.20
C PRO A 95 3.69 5.29 2.87
N LEU A 96 4.30 4.69 3.89
CA LEU A 96 4.88 3.36 3.81
C LEU A 96 4.19 2.44 4.81
N TYR A 97 3.93 1.23 4.36
CA TYR A 97 3.22 0.21 5.10
C TYR A 97 4.16 -0.91 5.51
N ASP A 98 3.82 -1.62 6.58
CA ASP A 98 4.43 -2.91 6.84
C ASP A 98 4.12 -3.85 5.66
N ARG A 99 5.16 -4.46 5.11
CA ARG A 99 5.06 -5.23 3.88
C ARG A 99 4.18 -6.46 4.06
N GLU A 100 4.38 -7.21 5.13
CA GLU A 100 3.68 -8.48 5.34
C GLU A 100 2.17 -8.24 5.48
N ILE A 101 1.80 -7.26 6.30
CA ILE A 101 0.41 -6.90 6.51
C ILE A 101 -0.21 -6.40 5.21
N ALA A 102 0.44 -5.43 4.53
CA ALA A 102 -0.14 -4.81 3.35
C ALA A 102 -0.26 -5.78 2.16
N GLU A 103 0.77 -6.60 1.90
CA GLU A 103 0.73 -7.62 0.85
C GLU A 103 -0.35 -8.67 1.12
N ARG A 104 -0.53 -9.11 2.37
CA ARG A 104 -1.63 -10.02 2.73
C ARG A 104 -2.97 -9.38 2.42
N THR A 105 -3.20 -8.15 2.89
CA THR A 105 -4.48 -7.46 2.70
C THR A 105 -4.82 -7.19 1.23
N ILE A 106 -3.83 -6.93 0.36
CA ILE A 106 -4.09 -6.72 -1.07
C ILE A 106 -4.22 -8.03 -1.88
N ARG A 107 -3.87 -9.20 -1.33
CA ARG A 107 -4.14 -10.50 -1.99
C ARG A 107 -5.63 -10.83 -1.98
N ASP A 108 -6.33 -10.43 -0.92
CA ASP A 108 -7.77 -10.66 -0.72
C ASP A 108 -8.65 -9.69 -1.53
N LEU A 109 -8.06 -9.02 -2.51
CA LEU A 109 -8.62 -7.84 -3.14
C LEU A 109 -9.20 -8.24 -4.51
N LEU A 110 -10.53 -8.16 -4.63
CA LEU A 110 -11.20 -8.38 -5.91
C LEU A 110 -11.27 -7.07 -6.71
N LEU A 111 -10.96 -7.16 -8.00
CA LEU A 111 -11.07 -6.07 -8.96
C LEU A 111 -12.53 -5.94 -9.44
N ILE A 112 -13.20 -4.82 -9.10
CA ILE A 112 -14.46 -4.47 -9.76
C ILE A 112 -14.20 -3.45 -10.87
N PRO A 113 -14.40 -3.80 -12.15
CA PRO A 113 -14.34 -2.83 -13.23
C PRO A 113 -15.45 -1.79 -13.05
N THR A 114 -15.11 -0.51 -13.16
CA THR A 114 -16.15 0.55 -13.29
C THR A 114 -16.22 1.02 -14.74
N THR A 115 -17.36 1.61 -15.11
CA THR A 115 -17.68 2.06 -16.48
C THR A 115 -16.88 3.28 -16.95
N ALA A 116 -16.13 3.93 -16.07
CA ALA A 116 -15.10 4.90 -16.43
C ALA A 116 -13.73 4.25 -16.26
N ARG A 117 -12.66 4.81 -16.87
CA ARG A 117 -11.25 4.34 -16.87
C ARG A 117 -10.59 4.06 -15.49
N TYR A 118 -11.35 3.95 -14.42
CA TYR A 118 -10.94 3.78 -13.05
C TYR A 118 -11.45 2.45 -12.51
N ARG A 119 -10.57 1.60 -11.99
CA ARG A 119 -10.99 0.39 -11.27
C ARG A 119 -11.10 0.67 -9.77
N ARG A 120 -12.18 0.19 -9.16
CA ARG A 120 -12.39 0.26 -7.71
C ARG A 120 -12.09 -1.10 -7.11
N TYR A 121 -11.62 -1.07 -5.87
CA TYR A 121 -11.26 -2.25 -5.13
C TYR A 121 -12.26 -2.48 -4.00
N THR A 122 -12.77 -3.69 -3.92
CA THR A 122 -13.62 -4.19 -2.84
C THR A 122 -12.97 -5.42 -2.24
N VAL A 123 -13.33 -5.70 -0.99
CA VAL A 123 -12.91 -6.94 -0.32
C VAL A 123 -13.48 -8.11 -1.12
N ALA A 124 -12.72 -9.20 -1.25
CA ALA A 124 -13.29 -10.48 -1.65
C ALA A 124 -14.37 -10.84 -0.63
N GLU A 125 -15.65 -10.64 -0.98
CA GLU A 125 -16.70 -11.23 -0.17
C GLU A 125 -16.46 -12.74 -0.19
N PRO A 126 -16.41 -13.42 0.96
CA PRO A 126 -16.45 -14.88 0.96
C PRO A 126 -17.69 -15.29 0.17
N GLU A 127 -17.56 -16.28 -0.72
CA GLU A 127 -18.71 -16.86 -1.41
C GLU A 127 -19.78 -17.14 -0.35
N LEU A 128 -20.83 -16.32 -0.37
CA LEU A 128 -21.99 -16.54 0.48
C LEU A 128 -22.60 -17.83 -0.05
N ASP A 129 -22.34 -18.91 0.67
CA ASP A 129 -22.91 -20.22 0.46
C ASP A 129 -24.39 -20.02 0.16
N HIS A 130 -24.80 -20.33 -1.09
CA HIS A 130 -26.09 -19.94 -1.64
C HIS A 130 -27.28 -20.49 -0.82
N GLN A 131 -27.04 -21.41 0.13
CA GLN A 131 -28.00 -21.91 1.11
C GLN A 131 -28.40 -20.89 2.19
N ALA A 132 -27.49 -20.04 2.68
CA ALA A 132 -27.79 -19.16 3.82
C ALA A 132 -28.79 -18.02 3.49
N LYS A 133 -28.96 -17.72 2.19
CA LYS A 133 -29.91 -16.70 1.72
C LYS A 133 -31.33 -17.23 1.56
N GLN A 134 -31.53 -18.54 1.40
CA GLN A 134 -32.86 -19.15 1.33
C GLN A 134 -33.49 -19.36 2.71
N GLU A 135 -32.70 -19.69 3.74
CA GLU A 135 -33.24 -19.91 5.08
C GLU A 135 -33.77 -18.62 5.73
N ARG A 136 -33.13 -17.47 5.48
CA ARG A 136 -33.61 -16.18 6.02
C ARG A 136 -34.91 -15.67 5.40
N LEU A 137 -35.30 -16.17 4.23
CA LEU A 137 -36.61 -15.87 3.63
C LEU A 137 -37.69 -16.87 4.08
N ALA A 138 -37.31 -18.06 4.55
CA ALA A 138 -38.23 -19.08 5.03
C ALA A 138 -38.62 -18.92 6.51
N THR A 139 -37.80 -18.24 7.33
CA THR A 139 -38.06 -18.04 8.76
C THR A 139 -38.52 -16.62 9.12
N GLY A 140 -39.29 -15.95 8.26
CA GLY A 140 -39.99 -14.71 8.58
C GLY A 140 -41.34 -15.01 9.23
N TRP A 141 -41.43 -14.74 10.53
CA TRP A 141 -42.46 -15.23 11.45
C TRP A 141 -43.87 -14.69 11.16
N PHE A 142 -44.84 -15.62 11.20
CA PHE A 142 -46.20 -15.34 11.66
C PHE A 142 -46.15 -14.91 13.13
N THR A 143 -46.82 -13.81 13.47
CA THR A 143 -47.57 -13.69 14.72
C THR A 143 -48.65 -12.64 14.52
N SER A 144 -49.89 -13.13 14.50
CA SER A 144 -51.11 -12.37 14.80
C SER A 144 -50.98 -11.73 16.18
N GLU A 145 -51.50 -10.51 16.35
CA GLU A 145 -52.34 -10.17 17.51
C GLU A 145 -53.08 -8.85 17.28
N GLU A 146 -54.37 -8.89 17.61
CA GLU A 146 -55.35 -7.82 17.65
C GLU A 146 -54.98 -6.76 18.70
N VAL A 147 -55.25 -5.47 18.42
CA VAL A 147 -56.15 -4.54 19.17
C VAL A 147 -56.52 -3.38 18.26
#